data_AF-A0A430LS86-F1
#
_entry.id   AF-A0A430LS86-F1
#
_cell.length_a   1.000
_cell.length_b   1.000
_cell.length_c   1.000
_cell.angle_alpha   90.00
_cell.angle_beta   90.00
_cell.angle_gamma   90.00
#
_symmetry.space_group_name_H-M   'P 1'
#
loop_
_entity.id
_entity.type
_entity.pdbx_description
1 polymer ?
#
loop_
_entity_poly.entity_id
_entity_poly.type
_entity_poly.pdbx_seq_one_letter_code
_entity_poly.pdbx_strand_id
1 'polypeptide(L)'
;MVTTRATSRAASAAPESLSPSPPPPDFAPVTPSTTRKRAPRTTANTTSKKRRVSIENVPSATWRHTPSKTTLLWLAVSLPLVAWDTGYILGRPRTMPGGNLHWPLWVPYELYGKVDHVYGFKSWEANNGFTGAQGTLNLVESLMYVLYLWLVWTRADSRSTDKAARRTLSGRDGALAVLIGFSAAVMTLSKTVLYWANEYYSGFDNIGHNTTLDICYLWMLPNGFWLILPAYMIWAFGNNILDGLAMASGQSVKKSLE
;
A
#
# COMPACT_ATOMS: atom_id res chain seq x y z
N MET A 1 8.95 -42.38 -26.55
CA MET A 1 9.53 -42.86 -25.28
C MET A 1 11.04 -42.85 -25.41
N VAL A 2 11.71 -41.87 -24.81
CA VAL A 2 13.16 -41.89 -24.59
C VAL A 2 13.34 -41.42 -23.15
N THR A 3 13.84 -42.33 -22.31
CA THR A 3 14.05 -42.16 -20.88
C THR A 3 15.53 -41.94 -20.65
N THR A 4 15.90 -40.86 -19.97
CA THR A 4 17.20 -40.78 -19.29
C THR A 4 16.97 -40.41 -17.83
N ARG A 5 17.24 -41.42 -16.99
CA ARG A 5 17.19 -41.39 -15.53
C ARG A 5 18.65 -41.29 -15.08
N ALA A 6 18.98 -40.32 -14.23
CA ALA A 6 20.23 -40.32 -13.48
C ALA A 6 19.89 -40.13 -12.00
N THR A 7 20.21 -41.15 -11.21
CA THR A 7 19.99 -41.26 -9.78
C THR A 7 21.24 -40.88 -8.98
N SER A 8 21.02 -40.14 -7.90
CA SER A 8 21.60 -40.25 -6.55
C SER A 8 23.13 -40.29 -6.35
N ARG A 9 23.62 -39.40 -5.47
CA ARG A 9 24.05 -39.81 -4.12
C ARG A 9 24.17 -38.61 -3.17
N ALA A 10 23.52 -38.77 -2.02
CA ALA A 10 23.66 -37.93 -0.85
C ALA A 10 24.96 -38.26 -0.10
N ALA A 11 25.53 -37.26 0.56
CA ALA A 11 26.40 -37.45 1.71
C ALA A 11 26.07 -36.35 2.73
N SER A 12 25.47 -36.78 3.83
CA SER A 12 25.21 -36.02 5.05
C SER A 12 26.41 -36.26 5.98
N ALA A 13 26.94 -35.21 6.59
CA ALA A 13 27.72 -35.31 7.81
C ALA A 13 27.39 -34.10 8.70
N ALA A 14 27.09 -34.42 9.96
CA ALA A 14 26.47 -33.59 10.99
C ALA A 14 27.56 -32.86 11.86
N PRO A 15 27.18 -32.14 12.93
CA PRO A 15 27.85 -30.92 13.40
C PRO A 15 28.95 -31.15 14.44
N GLU A 16 29.82 -30.14 14.60
CA GLU A 16 30.77 -30.04 15.71
C GLU A 16 30.41 -28.83 16.60
N SER A 17 30.39 -29.05 17.92
CA SER A 17 29.87 -28.15 18.94
C SER A 17 30.97 -27.53 19.82
N LEU A 18 30.83 -26.22 20.07
CA LEU A 18 31.08 -25.45 21.32
C LEU A 18 32.50 -25.32 21.92
N SER A 19 32.97 -24.05 22.08
CA SER A 19 33.17 -23.31 23.37
C SER A 19 34.18 -22.12 23.21
N PRO A 20 34.43 -21.22 24.19
CA PRO A 20 33.71 -19.96 24.38
C PRO A 20 34.60 -18.68 24.34
N SER A 21 33.97 -17.52 24.26
CA SER A 21 34.58 -16.18 24.25
C SER A 21 35.17 -15.74 25.61
N PRO A 22 36.23 -14.89 25.63
CA PRO A 22 36.80 -14.36 26.87
C PRO A 22 36.03 -13.14 27.41
N PRO A 23 36.03 -12.91 28.75
CA PRO A 23 35.31 -11.81 29.40
C PRO A 23 36.06 -10.46 29.35
N PRO A 24 35.37 -9.33 29.57
CA PRO A 24 36.00 -8.01 29.69
C PRO A 24 36.61 -7.79 31.09
N PRO A 25 37.64 -6.95 31.23
CA PRO A 25 38.25 -6.67 32.53
C PRO A 25 37.46 -5.64 33.35
N ASP A 26 37.09 -6.05 34.57
CA ASP A 26 36.70 -5.17 35.68
C ASP A 26 37.94 -4.50 36.30
N PHE A 27 37.93 -3.17 36.41
CA PHE A 27 38.81 -2.46 37.33
C PHE A 27 38.03 -1.39 38.10
N ALA A 28 37.74 -1.72 39.36
CA ALA A 28 37.30 -0.83 40.42
C ALA A 28 38.50 -0.03 41.00
N PRO A 29 38.26 1.01 41.83
CA PRO A 29 39.07 2.23 41.90
C PRO A 29 40.31 2.14 42.80
N VAL A 30 41.39 2.80 42.38
CA VAL A 30 42.59 2.99 43.22
C VAL A 30 42.67 4.47 43.63
N THR A 31 42.55 4.71 44.93
CA THR A 31 42.98 5.97 45.57
C THR A 31 44.25 5.66 46.35
N PRO A 32 45.31 6.48 46.21
CA PRO A 32 46.00 6.90 47.43
C PRO A 32 46.27 8.41 47.47
N SER A 33 45.93 8.94 48.63
CA SER A 33 46.31 10.20 49.24
C SER A 33 47.78 10.62 49.05
N THR A 34 47.99 11.87 48.62
CA THR A 34 49.20 12.65 48.97
C THR A 34 48.82 14.04 49.44
N THR A 35 49.23 14.33 50.67
CA THR A 35 49.08 15.59 51.39
C THR A 35 50.16 16.57 50.94
N ARG A 36 49.82 17.78 50.44
CA ARG A 36 50.69 18.96 50.64
C ARG A 36 50.02 20.33 50.43
N LYS A 37 50.03 21.07 51.56
CA LYS A 37 50.21 22.52 51.79
C LYS A 37 49.29 23.55 51.10
N ARG A 38 48.58 24.23 52.00
CA ARG A 38 47.79 25.47 51.94
C ARG A 38 48.57 26.68 51.40
N ALA A 39 47.92 27.45 50.51
CA ALA A 39 48.15 28.88 50.32
C ALA A 39 46.78 29.57 50.26
N PRO A 40 46.53 30.68 50.97
CA PRO A 40 45.27 31.39 50.90
C PRO A 40 45.32 32.36 49.72
N ARG A 41 44.42 32.18 48.74
CA ARG A 41 44.20 33.16 47.69
C ARG A 41 42.72 33.52 47.68
N THR A 42 42.45 34.73 48.14
CA THR A 42 41.20 35.46 48.00
C THR A 42 40.79 35.50 46.53
N THR A 43 39.64 34.90 46.20
CA THR A 43 38.99 35.04 44.91
C THR A 43 37.53 35.43 45.14
N ALA A 44 37.19 36.58 44.58
CA ALA A 44 35.88 37.21 44.62
C ALA A 44 34.77 36.29 44.08
N ASN A 45 33.60 36.39 44.69
CA ASN A 45 32.36 35.78 44.22
C ASN A 45 31.91 36.46 42.92
N THR A 46 32.27 35.90 41.77
CA THR A 46 31.54 36.13 40.51
C THR A 46 30.49 35.05 40.35
N THR A 47 29.25 35.38 40.71
CA THR A 47 28.06 34.60 40.36
C THR A 47 27.89 34.56 38.84
N SER A 48 28.52 33.56 38.22
CA SER A 48 28.24 33.19 36.84
C SER A 48 26.88 32.49 36.81
N LYS A 49 25.83 33.26 36.47
CA LYS A 49 24.54 32.69 36.06
C LYS A 49 24.80 31.83 34.82
N LYS A 50 25.04 30.53 35.01
CA LYS A 50 24.91 29.53 33.94
C LYS A 50 23.46 29.61 33.48
N ARG A 51 23.22 30.34 32.40
CA ARG A 51 21.99 30.26 31.62
C ARG A 51 21.93 28.83 31.10
N ARG A 52 21.28 27.95 31.86
CA ARG A 52 20.93 26.61 31.40
C ARG A 52 20.01 26.86 30.23
N VAL A 53 20.56 26.78 29.02
CA VAL A 53 19.75 26.71 27.80
C VAL A 53 18.92 25.45 28.02
N SER A 54 17.66 25.64 28.38
CA SER A 54 16.65 24.61 28.22
C SER A 54 16.73 24.26 26.75
N ILE A 55 17.29 23.09 26.45
CA ILE A 55 16.99 22.40 25.20
C ILE A 55 15.48 22.22 25.29
N GLU A 56 14.74 23.14 24.69
CA GLU A 56 13.37 22.83 24.31
C GLU A 56 13.49 21.53 23.55
N ASN A 57 12.92 20.46 24.10
CA ASN A 57 12.63 19.26 23.33
C ASN A 57 11.72 19.74 22.21
N VAL A 58 12.31 20.18 21.08
CA VAL A 58 11.60 20.33 19.83
C VAL A 58 10.92 18.98 19.65
N PRO A 59 9.58 18.90 19.68
CA PRO A 59 8.91 17.64 19.53
C PRO A 59 9.44 17.06 18.22
N SER A 60 10.05 15.88 18.29
CA SER A 60 10.41 15.16 17.07
C SER A 60 9.13 15.11 16.25
N ALA A 61 9.16 15.74 15.07
CA ALA A 61 8.02 15.71 14.17
C ALA A 61 7.61 14.24 14.06
N THR A 62 6.38 13.92 14.43
CA THR A 62 5.90 12.54 14.43
C THR A 62 5.26 12.29 13.09
N TRP A 63 5.72 11.27 12.37
CA TRP A 63 5.16 10.89 11.07
C TRP A 63 3.67 10.57 11.21
N ARG A 64 2.89 11.02 10.24
CA ARG A 64 1.43 10.95 10.24
C ARG A 64 0.94 10.71 8.81
N HIS A 65 0.07 9.72 8.64
CA HIS A 65 -0.68 9.52 7.41
C HIS A 65 -2.02 10.23 7.47
N THR A 66 -2.28 11.10 6.50
CA THR A 66 -3.60 11.69 6.27
C THR A 66 -4.06 11.31 4.86
N PRO A 67 -5.18 10.58 4.69
CA PRO A 67 -5.72 10.27 3.38
C PRO A 67 -5.99 11.54 2.58
N SER A 68 -5.59 11.58 1.30
CA SER A 68 -5.88 12.73 0.44
C SER A 68 -7.38 12.79 0.10
N LYS A 69 -7.91 13.99 -0.17
CA LYS A 69 -9.30 14.14 -0.63
C LYS A 69 -9.54 13.37 -1.92
N THR A 70 -8.55 13.37 -2.82
CA THR A 70 -8.56 12.63 -4.08
C THR A 70 -8.67 11.13 -3.83
N THR A 71 -7.88 10.56 -2.92
CA THR A 71 -7.96 9.15 -2.55
C THR A 71 -9.32 8.80 -1.96
N LEU A 72 -9.84 9.61 -1.03
CA LEU A 72 -11.15 9.34 -0.43
C LEU A 72 -12.29 9.43 -1.46
N LEU A 73 -12.26 10.43 -2.34
CA LEU A 73 -13.24 10.58 -3.42
C LEU A 73 -13.17 9.40 -4.39
N TRP A 74 -11.95 9.03 -4.81
CA TRP A 74 -11.75 7.88 -5.68
C TRP A 74 -12.30 6.60 -5.07
N LEU A 75 -11.96 6.31 -3.80
CA LEU A 75 -12.45 5.11 -3.12
C LEU A 75 -13.97 5.13 -2.91
N ALA A 76 -14.58 6.31 -2.69
CA ALA A 76 -16.03 6.44 -2.60
C ALA A 76 -16.75 6.12 -3.92
N VAL A 77 -16.12 6.37 -5.06
CA VAL A 77 -16.67 6.07 -6.39
C VAL A 77 -16.30 4.66 -6.85
N SER A 78 -15.03 4.26 -6.70
CA SER A 78 -14.51 3.01 -7.25
C SER A 78 -15.01 1.79 -6.48
N LEU A 79 -15.12 1.83 -5.16
CA LEU A 79 -15.59 0.67 -4.39
C LEU A 79 -17.00 0.21 -4.77
N PRO A 80 -18.01 1.09 -4.88
CA PRO A 80 -19.33 0.68 -5.38
C PRO A 80 -19.29 0.14 -6.81
N LEU A 81 -18.53 0.77 -7.72
CA LEU A 81 -18.43 0.34 -9.11
C LEU A 81 -17.76 -1.04 -9.23
N VAL A 82 -16.66 -1.25 -8.51
CA VAL A 82 -15.93 -2.52 -8.51
C VAL A 82 -16.74 -3.61 -7.80
N ALA A 83 -17.51 -3.29 -6.76
CA ALA A 83 -18.43 -4.24 -6.13
C ALA A 83 -19.54 -4.68 -7.09
N TRP A 84 -20.11 -3.74 -7.85
CA TRP A 84 -21.10 -4.02 -8.89
C TRP A 84 -20.52 -4.91 -9.99
N ASP A 85 -19.32 -4.59 -10.45
CA ASP A 85 -18.57 -5.36 -11.44
C ASP A 85 -18.23 -6.77 -10.97
N THR A 86 -17.65 -6.88 -9.78
CA THR A 86 -17.33 -8.18 -9.16
C THR A 86 -18.58 -9.04 -9.03
N GLY A 87 -19.70 -8.44 -8.61
CA GLY A 87 -20.99 -9.12 -8.56
C GLY A 87 -21.44 -9.62 -9.94
N TYR A 88 -21.26 -8.82 -10.99
CA TYR A 88 -21.53 -9.25 -12.36
C TYR A 88 -20.67 -10.45 -12.74
N ILE A 89 -19.34 -10.33 -12.62
CA ILE A 89 -18.37 -11.34 -13.06
C ILE A 89 -18.56 -12.67 -12.32
N LEU A 90 -18.57 -12.63 -10.98
CA LEU A 90 -18.60 -13.85 -10.16
C LEU A 90 -20.00 -14.47 -10.12
N GLY A 91 -21.04 -13.69 -10.46
CA GLY A 91 -22.42 -14.15 -10.56
C GLY A 91 -22.79 -14.80 -11.90
N ARG A 92 -21.88 -14.83 -12.89
CA ARG A 92 -22.18 -15.44 -14.19
C ARG A 92 -22.46 -16.94 -14.06
N PRO A 93 -23.44 -17.49 -14.81
CA PRO A 93 -24.24 -16.83 -15.85
C PRO A 93 -25.52 -16.15 -15.33
N ARG A 94 -25.84 -16.24 -14.03
CA ARG A 94 -27.12 -15.71 -13.49
C ARG A 94 -27.27 -14.20 -13.66
N THR A 95 -26.16 -13.48 -13.65
CA THR A 95 -26.08 -12.03 -13.84
C THR A 95 -25.96 -11.62 -15.32
N MET A 96 -25.68 -12.54 -16.25
CA MET A 96 -25.60 -12.27 -17.70
C MET A 96 -26.99 -12.10 -18.31
N PRO A 97 -27.13 -11.46 -19.49
CA PRO A 97 -28.42 -11.33 -20.18
C PRO A 97 -29.17 -12.68 -20.28
N GLY A 98 -30.46 -12.68 -19.92
CA GLY A 98 -31.27 -13.91 -19.84
C GLY A 98 -31.14 -14.69 -18.52
N GLY A 99 -30.17 -14.35 -17.66
CA GLY A 99 -30.03 -14.89 -16.31
C GLY A 99 -31.04 -14.28 -15.32
N ASN A 100 -31.40 -15.05 -14.28
CA ASN A 100 -32.43 -14.68 -13.32
C ASN A 100 -32.04 -13.53 -12.37
N LEU A 101 -30.75 -13.22 -12.25
CA LEU A 101 -30.27 -12.07 -11.47
C LEU A 101 -29.97 -10.86 -12.34
N HIS A 102 -29.99 -10.97 -13.67
CA HIS A 102 -29.59 -9.88 -14.57
C HIS A 102 -30.39 -8.59 -14.35
N TRP A 103 -31.72 -8.73 -14.22
CA TRP A 103 -32.61 -7.63 -13.89
C TRP A 103 -32.75 -7.46 -12.37
N PRO A 104 -32.74 -6.23 -11.82
CA PRO A 104 -32.60 -4.94 -12.52
C PRO A 104 -31.16 -4.39 -12.55
N LEU A 105 -30.25 -4.93 -11.73
CA LEU A 105 -28.98 -4.24 -11.44
C LEU A 105 -27.92 -4.42 -12.53
N TRP A 106 -27.94 -5.50 -13.31
CA TRP A 106 -26.87 -5.82 -14.27
C TRP A 106 -27.22 -5.56 -15.73
N VAL A 107 -28.38 -4.96 -15.99
CA VAL A 107 -28.86 -4.61 -17.34
C VAL A 107 -27.82 -3.86 -18.18
N PRO A 108 -27.08 -2.86 -17.65
CA PRO A 108 -26.05 -2.18 -18.44
C PRO A 108 -24.93 -3.09 -18.97
N TYR A 109 -24.69 -4.24 -18.32
CA TYR A 109 -23.69 -5.20 -18.78
C TYR A 109 -24.10 -5.94 -20.06
N GLU A 110 -25.37 -5.87 -20.48
CA GLU A 110 -25.74 -6.35 -21.82
C GLU A 110 -25.05 -5.52 -22.91
N LEU A 111 -25.08 -4.19 -22.79
CA LEU A 111 -24.37 -3.30 -23.71
C LEU A 111 -22.86 -3.46 -23.54
N TYR A 112 -22.38 -3.48 -22.29
CA TYR A 112 -20.95 -3.57 -22.03
C TYR A 112 -20.34 -4.86 -22.57
N GLY A 113 -21.02 -6.00 -22.43
CA GLY A 113 -20.59 -7.29 -22.99
C GLY A 113 -20.64 -7.37 -24.52
N LYS A 114 -21.36 -6.47 -25.19
CA LYS A 114 -21.34 -6.31 -26.66
C LYS A 114 -20.17 -5.44 -27.11
N VAL A 115 -19.75 -4.47 -26.30
CA VAL A 115 -18.59 -3.62 -26.58
C VAL A 115 -17.30 -4.38 -26.27
N ASP A 116 -17.18 -4.91 -25.06
CA ASP A 116 -16.05 -5.75 -24.68
C ASP A 116 -16.52 -7.19 -24.47
N HIS A 117 -16.15 -8.04 -25.41
CA HIS A 117 -16.51 -9.45 -25.39
C HIS A 117 -15.90 -10.23 -24.20
N VAL A 118 -14.89 -9.69 -23.51
CA VAL A 118 -14.41 -10.27 -22.24
C VAL A 118 -15.53 -10.27 -21.18
N TYR A 119 -16.50 -9.36 -21.30
CA TYR A 119 -17.69 -9.30 -20.44
C TYR A 119 -18.90 -10.09 -20.96
N GLY A 120 -18.85 -10.56 -22.21
CA GLY A 120 -19.97 -11.16 -22.92
C GLY A 120 -19.95 -12.68 -23.02
N PHE A 121 -20.87 -13.20 -23.83
CA PHE A 121 -21.03 -14.63 -24.08
C PHE A 121 -19.81 -15.26 -24.75
N LYS A 122 -19.11 -14.55 -25.65
CA LYS A 122 -17.89 -15.03 -26.31
C LYS A 122 -16.87 -15.56 -25.29
N SER A 123 -16.52 -14.76 -24.29
CA SER A 123 -15.56 -15.14 -23.26
C SER A 123 -16.08 -16.25 -22.34
N TRP A 124 -17.36 -16.18 -21.97
CA TRP A 124 -18.01 -17.18 -21.12
C TRP A 124 -18.08 -18.57 -21.77
N GLU A 125 -18.56 -18.66 -23.00
CA GLU A 125 -18.71 -19.91 -23.76
C GLU A 125 -17.35 -20.52 -24.11
N ALA A 126 -16.35 -19.68 -24.35
CA ALA A 126 -14.97 -20.12 -24.56
C ALA A 126 -14.27 -20.61 -23.28
N ASN A 127 -14.94 -20.56 -22.11
CA ASN A 127 -14.34 -20.85 -20.80
C ASN A 127 -13.05 -20.05 -20.56
N ASN A 128 -13.01 -18.79 -21.00
CA ASN A 128 -11.85 -17.94 -20.82
C ASN A 128 -11.77 -17.47 -19.34
N GLY A 129 -10.77 -17.98 -18.62
CA GLY A 129 -10.57 -17.70 -17.20
C GLY A 129 -10.13 -16.27 -16.89
N PHE A 130 -9.74 -15.46 -17.89
CA PHE A 130 -9.18 -14.13 -17.69
C PHE A 130 -10.14 -13.20 -16.92
N THR A 131 -11.39 -13.07 -17.38
CA THR A 131 -12.37 -12.17 -16.75
C THR A 131 -12.70 -12.61 -15.31
N GLY A 132 -12.84 -13.91 -15.07
CA GLY A 132 -13.07 -14.46 -13.73
C GLY A 132 -11.91 -14.19 -12.77
N ALA A 133 -10.67 -14.32 -13.25
CA ALA A 133 -9.47 -13.99 -12.48
C ALA A 133 -9.40 -12.49 -12.15
N GLN A 134 -9.74 -11.63 -13.11
CA GLN A 134 -9.84 -10.18 -12.92
C GLN A 134 -10.87 -9.84 -11.84
N GLY A 135 -12.08 -10.43 -11.91
CA GLY A 135 -13.13 -10.24 -10.90
C GLY A 135 -12.74 -10.75 -9.50
N THR A 136 -11.95 -11.82 -9.43
CA THR A 136 -11.44 -12.32 -8.15
C THR A 136 -10.43 -11.35 -7.53
N LEU A 137 -9.53 -10.78 -8.33
CA LEU A 137 -8.61 -9.74 -7.86
C LEU A 137 -9.35 -8.45 -7.47
N ASN A 138 -10.42 -8.08 -8.20
CA ASN A 138 -11.30 -6.98 -7.81
C ASN A 138 -11.87 -7.17 -6.39
N LEU A 139 -12.28 -8.39 -6.03
CA LEU A 139 -12.77 -8.71 -4.69
C LEU A 139 -11.68 -8.49 -3.63
N VAL A 140 -10.48 -9.06 -3.84
CA VAL A 140 -9.36 -8.93 -2.90
C VAL A 140 -8.94 -7.47 -2.73
N GLU A 141 -8.79 -6.75 -3.83
CA GLU A 141 -8.48 -5.32 -3.85
C GLU A 141 -9.52 -4.51 -3.08
N SER A 142 -10.81 -4.77 -3.31
CA SER A 142 -11.91 -4.08 -2.63
C SER A 142 -11.86 -4.32 -1.12
N LEU A 143 -11.60 -5.55 -0.68
CA LEU A 143 -11.45 -5.86 0.74
C LEU A 143 -10.26 -5.12 1.36
N MET A 144 -9.15 -4.99 0.65
CA MET A 144 -7.99 -4.23 1.11
C MET A 144 -8.32 -2.74 1.25
N TYR A 145 -9.01 -2.14 0.28
CA TYR A 145 -9.45 -0.75 0.40
C TYR A 145 -10.48 -0.54 1.50
N VAL A 146 -11.43 -1.46 1.68
CA VAL A 146 -12.37 -1.41 2.81
C VAL A 146 -11.62 -1.49 4.14
N LEU A 147 -10.60 -2.35 4.25
CA LEU A 147 -9.75 -2.42 5.45
C LEU A 147 -8.96 -1.14 5.67
N TYR A 148 -8.41 -0.53 4.61
CA TYR A 148 -7.75 0.77 4.68
C TYR A 148 -8.70 1.85 5.22
N LEU A 149 -9.91 1.97 4.66
CA LEU A 149 -10.93 2.91 5.13
C LEU A 149 -11.33 2.57 6.59
N TRP A 150 -11.53 1.30 6.93
CA TRP A 150 -11.86 0.91 8.29
C TRP A 150 -10.79 1.36 9.30
N LEU A 151 -9.49 1.20 8.98
CA LEU A 151 -8.39 1.70 9.81
C LEU A 151 -8.46 3.23 9.94
N VAL A 152 -8.64 3.95 8.83
CA VAL A 152 -8.74 5.41 8.83
C VAL A 152 -9.91 5.91 9.70
N TRP A 153 -11.06 5.24 9.69
CA TRP A 153 -12.23 5.70 10.44
C TRP A 153 -12.20 5.30 11.91
N THR A 154 -11.63 4.14 12.25
CA THR A 154 -11.70 3.57 13.61
C THR A 154 -10.44 3.82 14.44
N ARG A 155 -9.28 4.02 13.79
CA ARG A 155 -7.98 4.16 14.45
C ARG A 155 -7.37 5.56 14.36
N ALA A 156 -8.06 6.51 13.73
CA ALA A 156 -7.56 7.88 13.63
C ALA A 156 -7.34 8.51 15.02
N ASP A 157 -6.24 9.24 15.17
CA ASP A 157 -5.88 9.91 16.40
C ASP A 157 -7.01 10.88 16.82
N SER A 158 -7.62 10.64 17.98
CA SER A 158 -8.76 11.42 18.50
C SER A 158 -8.38 12.82 19.02
N ARG A 159 -7.26 13.39 18.55
CA ARG A 159 -6.70 14.63 19.12
C ARG A 159 -7.34 15.92 18.63
N SER A 160 -8.30 15.86 17.71
CA SER A 160 -8.97 17.07 17.25
C SER A 160 -10.37 17.19 17.84
N THR A 161 -10.55 18.22 18.66
CA THR A 161 -11.87 18.75 19.04
C THR A 161 -12.60 19.41 17.86
N ASP A 162 -11.90 19.61 16.74
CA ASP A 162 -12.49 20.06 15.49
C ASP A 162 -13.06 18.89 14.68
N LYS A 163 -14.39 18.85 14.52
CA LYS A 163 -15.09 17.93 13.61
C LYS A 163 -14.64 18.05 12.15
N ALA A 164 -13.99 19.16 11.79
CA ALA A 164 -13.43 19.43 10.47
C ALA A 164 -11.99 18.91 10.30
N ALA A 165 -11.32 18.47 11.37
CA ALA A 165 -9.94 17.99 11.25
C ALA A 165 -9.90 16.65 10.51
N ARG A 166 -8.94 16.56 9.60
CA ARG A 166 -8.75 15.37 8.78
C ARG A 166 -8.32 14.20 9.65
N ARG A 167 -9.00 13.07 9.47
CA ARG A 167 -8.64 11.81 10.13
C ARG A 167 -7.18 11.49 9.81
N THR A 168 -6.37 11.43 10.85
CA THR A 168 -4.92 11.25 10.74
C THR A 168 -4.53 10.03 11.55
N LEU A 169 -3.70 9.17 10.96
CA LEU A 169 -3.16 7.98 11.60
C LEU A 169 -1.67 8.18 11.88
N SER A 170 -1.19 7.76 13.05
CA SER A 170 0.23 7.77 13.40
C SER A 170 0.70 6.38 13.82
N GLY A 171 2.02 6.21 13.95
CA GLY A 171 2.63 4.96 14.41
C GLY A 171 2.30 3.75 13.53
N ARG A 172 2.11 2.59 14.17
CA ARG A 172 1.90 1.30 13.49
C ARG A 172 0.60 1.26 12.68
N ASP A 173 -0.49 1.84 13.21
CA ASP A 173 -1.79 1.82 12.54
C ASP A 173 -1.75 2.67 11.25
N GLY A 174 -1.04 3.81 11.27
CA GLY A 174 -0.78 4.61 10.07
C GLY A 174 0.09 3.86 9.06
N ALA A 175 1.18 3.23 9.50
CA ALA A 175 2.06 2.46 8.63
C ALA A 175 1.31 1.29 7.97
N LEU A 176 0.48 0.57 8.73
CA LEU A 176 -0.33 -0.53 8.23
C LEU A 176 -1.36 -0.05 7.19
N ALA A 177 -2.06 1.05 7.47
CA ALA A 177 -3.02 1.62 6.52
C ALA A 177 -2.33 2.00 5.20
N VAL A 178 -1.21 2.73 5.26
CA VAL A 178 -0.46 3.13 4.05
C VAL A 178 0.02 1.91 3.28
N LEU A 179 0.53 0.88 3.96
CA LEU A 179 0.99 -0.34 3.30
C LEU A 179 -0.14 -1.05 2.56
N ILE A 180 -1.30 -1.23 3.21
CA ILE A 180 -2.48 -1.86 2.59
C ILE A 180 -2.97 -1.05 1.39
N GLY A 181 -3.11 0.27 1.55
CA GLY A 181 -3.54 1.17 0.48
C GLY A 181 -2.59 1.17 -0.71
N PHE A 182 -1.27 1.17 -0.45
CA PHE A 182 -0.24 1.07 -1.48
C PHE A 182 -0.33 -0.26 -2.23
N SER A 183 -0.38 -1.39 -1.52
CA SER A 183 -0.46 -2.71 -2.13
C SER A 183 -1.73 -2.90 -2.97
N ALA A 184 -2.87 -2.39 -2.49
CA ALA A 184 -4.12 -2.41 -3.26
C ALA A 184 -4.00 -1.57 -4.54
N ALA A 185 -3.41 -0.37 -4.47
CA ALA A 185 -3.22 0.50 -5.64
C ALA A 185 -2.28 -0.10 -6.68
N VAL A 186 -1.18 -0.75 -6.25
CA VAL A 186 -0.31 -1.52 -7.15
C VAL A 186 -1.09 -2.65 -7.81
N MET A 187 -1.88 -3.40 -7.05
CA MET A 187 -2.72 -4.48 -7.59
C MET A 187 -3.69 -3.94 -8.65
N THR A 188 -4.40 -2.84 -8.38
CA THR A 188 -5.31 -2.21 -9.35
C THR A 188 -4.57 -1.87 -10.63
N LEU A 189 -3.44 -1.16 -10.52
CA LEU A 189 -2.69 -0.69 -11.68
C LEU A 189 -2.14 -1.87 -12.50
N SER A 190 -1.48 -2.83 -11.86
CA SER A 190 -0.90 -3.99 -12.54
C SER A 190 -1.96 -4.82 -13.26
N LYS A 191 -3.11 -5.02 -12.63
CA LYS A 191 -4.24 -5.72 -13.21
C LYS A 191 -4.80 -5.00 -14.44
N THR A 192 -4.99 -3.69 -14.37
CA THR A 192 -5.48 -2.88 -15.50
C THR A 192 -4.47 -2.86 -16.65
N VAL A 193 -3.17 -2.72 -16.36
CA VAL A 193 -2.11 -2.83 -17.38
C VAL A 193 -2.14 -4.21 -18.04
N LEU A 194 -2.29 -5.28 -17.26
CA LEU A 194 -2.40 -6.63 -17.78
C LEU A 194 -3.62 -6.79 -18.70
N TYR A 195 -4.74 -6.17 -18.36
CA TYR A 195 -5.94 -6.21 -19.20
C TYR A 195 -5.73 -5.54 -20.56
N TRP A 196 -5.07 -4.38 -20.60
CA TRP A 196 -4.72 -3.72 -21.86
C TRP A 196 -3.69 -4.51 -22.66
N ALA A 197 -2.68 -5.05 -21.99
CA ALA A 197 -1.67 -5.88 -22.62
C ALA A 197 -2.30 -7.15 -23.21
N ASN A 198 -3.21 -7.82 -22.49
CA ASN A 198 -3.93 -8.98 -22.98
C ASN A 198 -4.70 -8.66 -24.26
N GLU A 199 -5.38 -7.51 -24.30
CA GLU A 199 -6.11 -7.08 -25.50
C GLU A 199 -5.16 -6.82 -26.67
N TYR A 200 -4.06 -6.10 -26.44
CA TYR A 200 -3.04 -5.86 -27.47
C TYR A 200 -2.43 -7.16 -28.02
N TYR A 201 -2.01 -8.07 -27.15
CA TYR A 201 -1.36 -9.33 -27.54
C TYR A 201 -2.34 -10.36 -28.12
N SER A 202 -3.64 -10.21 -27.88
CA SER A 202 -4.68 -11.01 -28.53
C SER A 202 -5.10 -10.47 -29.90
N GLY A 203 -4.49 -9.37 -30.37
CA GLY A 203 -4.87 -8.74 -31.64
C GLY A 203 -6.20 -7.99 -31.56
N PHE A 204 -6.53 -7.45 -30.39
CA PHE A 204 -7.81 -6.78 -30.10
C PHE A 204 -9.03 -7.70 -30.30
N ASP A 205 -8.91 -8.97 -29.91
CA ASP A 205 -9.94 -9.99 -30.14
C ASP A 205 -11.28 -9.67 -29.46
N ASN A 206 -11.29 -8.93 -28.34
CA ASN A 206 -12.52 -8.65 -27.61
C ASN A 206 -13.14 -7.30 -27.94
N ILE A 207 -12.36 -6.33 -28.45
CA ILE A 207 -12.84 -4.97 -28.71
C ILE A 207 -12.71 -4.51 -30.16
N GLY A 208 -11.94 -5.22 -30.99
CA GLY A 208 -11.58 -4.79 -32.33
C GLY A 208 -12.73 -4.71 -33.34
N HIS A 209 -13.90 -5.27 -32.99
CA HIS A 209 -15.12 -5.18 -33.80
C HIS A 209 -15.86 -3.84 -33.65
N ASN A 210 -15.52 -3.03 -32.65
CA ASN A 210 -16.18 -1.75 -32.40
C ASN A 210 -15.62 -0.62 -33.28
N THR A 211 -16.37 0.47 -33.40
CA THR A 211 -15.85 1.69 -34.01
C THR A 211 -14.75 2.30 -33.13
N THR A 212 -13.84 3.08 -33.73
CA THR A 212 -12.79 3.78 -32.96
C THR A 212 -13.39 4.68 -31.88
N LEU A 213 -14.53 5.32 -32.14
CA LEU A 213 -15.21 6.17 -31.17
C LEU A 213 -15.74 5.36 -29.98
N ASP A 214 -16.36 4.20 -30.23
CA ASP A 214 -16.83 3.33 -29.16
C ASP A 214 -15.67 2.80 -28.32
N ILE A 215 -14.56 2.39 -28.95
CA ILE A 215 -13.34 2.01 -28.23
C ILE A 215 -12.85 3.18 -27.36
N CYS A 216 -12.80 4.41 -27.89
CA CYS A 216 -12.35 5.57 -27.13
C CYS A 216 -13.24 5.85 -25.90
N TYR A 217 -14.56 5.90 -26.05
CA TYR A 217 -15.45 6.35 -24.99
C TYR A 217 -15.95 5.24 -24.07
N LEU A 218 -16.18 4.03 -24.59
CA LEU A 218 -16.79 2.92 -23.84
C LEU A 218 -15.76 1.93 -23.31
N TRP A 219 -14.52 1.95 -23.81
CA TRP A 219 -13.46 1.05 -23.35
C TRP A 219 -12.24 1.80 -22.79
N MET A 220 -11.59 2.63 -23.59
CA MET A 220 -10.34 3.33 -23.25
C MET A 220 -10.55 4.33 -22.11
N LEU A 221 -11.53 5.24 -22.23
CA LEU A 221 -11.81 6.27 -21.23
C LEU A 221 -12.14 5.69 -19.84
N PRO A 222 -13.11 4.75 -19.67
CA PRO A 222 -13.40 4.20 -18.36
C PRO A 222 -12.18 3.49 -17.79
N ASN A 223 -11.51 2.62 -18.55
CA ASN A 223 -10.32 1.91 -18.05
C ASN A 223 -9.14 2.85 -17.75
N GLY A 224 -9.03 3.98 -18.47
CA GLY A 224 -8.00 4.99 -18.24
C GLY A 224 -8.02 5.57 -16.83
N PHE A 225 -9.20 5.73 -16.21
CA PHE A 225 -9.29 6.15 -14.81
C PHE A 225 -8.63 5.14 -13.85
N TRP A 226 -8.73 3.84 -14.15
CA TRP A 226 -8.08 2.76 -13.39
C TRP A 226 -6.57 2.63 -13.66
N LEU A 227 -6.02 3.42 -14.59
CA LEU A 227 -4.57 3.61 -14.72
C LEU A 227 -4.12 4.85 -13.93
N ILE A 228 -4.80 5.98 -14.14
CA ILE A 228 -4.36 7.28 -13.62
C ILE A 228 -4.52 7.36 -12.09
N LEU A 229 -5.68 7.00 -11.55
CA LEU A 229 -5.97 7.19 -10.12
C LEU A 229 -5.18 6.23 -9.23
N PRO A 230 -5.04 4.93 -9.57
CA PRO A 230 -4.14 4.04 -8.84
C PRO A 230 -2.68 4.47 -8.93
N ALA A 231 -2.20 4.96 -10.08
CA ALA A 231 -0.84 5.51 -10.18
C ALA A 231 -0.63 6.72 -9.24
N TYR A 232 -1.61 7.62 -9.15
CA TYR A 232 -1.59 8.71 -8.16
C TYR A 232 -1.54 8.18 -6.73
N MET A 233 -2.35 7.17 -6.40
CA MET A 233 -2.37 6.57 -5.05
C MET A 233 -1.05 5.88 -4.70
N ILE A 234 -0.43 5.17 -5.65
CA ILE A 234 0.91 4.58 -5.50
C ILE A 234 1.93 5.68 -5.19
N TRP A 235 1.90 6.79 -5.93
CA TRP A 235 2.78 7.93 -5.67
C TRP A 235 2.53 8.54 -4.27
N ALA A 236 1.27 8.80 -3.92
CA ALA A 236 0.90 9.42 -2.65
C ALA A 236 1.27 8.55 -1.44
N PHE A 237 0.89 7.26 -1.46
CA PHE A 237 1.24 6.32 -0.41
C PHE A 237 2.74 6.00 -0.40
N GLY A 238 3.37 5.91 -1.56
CA GLY A 238 4.82 5.72 -1.69
C GLY A 238 5.60 6.84 -1.01
N ASN A 239 5.24 8.10 -1.25
CA ASN A 239 5.84 9.24 -0.55
C ASN A 239 5.60 9.17 0.96
N ASN A 240 4.40 8.76 1.41
CA ASN A 240 4.13 8.56 2.84
C ASN A 240 5.08 7.50 3.45
N ILE A 241 5.34 6.40 2.75
CA ILE A 241 6.28 5.36 3.18
C ILE A 241 7.70 5.94 3.25
N LEU A 242 8.15 6.63 2.21
CA LEU A 242 9.48 7.22 2.13
C LEU A 242 9.70 8.26 3.24
N ASP A 243 8.74 9.14 3.47
CA ASP A 243 8.80 10.15 4.54
C ASP A 243 8.89 9.49 5.91
N GLY A 244 8.11 8.43 6.16
CA GLY A 244 8.17 7.68 7.41
C GLY A 244 9.54 7.04 7.65
N LEU A 245 10.13 6.45 6.61
CA LEU A 245 11.47 5.85 6.68
C LEU A 245 12.58 6.91 6.85
N ALA A 246 12.48 8.05 6.15
CA ALA A 246 13.42 9.15 6.27
C ALA A 246 13.42 9.73 7.70
N MET A 247 12.24 9.95 8.27
CA MET A 247 12.09 10.43 9.65
C MET A 247 12.65 9.44 10.67
N ALA A 248 12.36 8.15 10.50
CA ALA A 248 12.91 7.10 11.36
C ALA A 248 14.45 7.03 11.28
N SER A 249 15.03 7.42 10.14
CA SER A 249 16.47 7.47 9.90
C SER A 249 17.13 8.80 10.33
N GLY A 250 16.38 9.72 10.93
CA GLY A 250 16.88 11.04 11.33
C GLY A 250 17.16 12.01 10.18
N GLN A 251 16.68 11.72 8.97
CA GLN A 251 16.80 12.60 7.81
C GLN A 251 15.67 13.63 7.77
N SER A 252 15.94 14.83 7.26
CA SER A 252 14.92 15.87 7.08
C SER A 252 13.92 15.48 5.98
N VAL A 253 12.63 15.46 6.29
CA VAL A 253 11.56 15.31 5.30
C VAL A 253 11.47 16.56 4.44
N LYS A 254 11.48 16.39 3.11
CA LYS A 254 11.15 17.49 2.21
C LYS A 254 9.66 17.80 2.35
N LYS A 255 9.30 19.03 2.73
CA LYS A 255 7.89 19.48 2.68
C LYS A 255 7.39 19.32 1.24
N SER A 256 6.53 18.32 1.01
CA SER A 256 5.79 18.21 -0.24
C SER A 256 4.74 19.33 -0.29
N LEU A 257 4.72 20.10 -1.38
CA LEU A 257 3.71 21.12 -1.62
C LEU A 257 2.39 20.39 -1.91
N GLU A 258 1.39 20.56 -1.03
CA GLU A 258 0.01 20.09 -1.24
C GLU A 258 -0.70 20.84 -2.38
#